data_AF-A0A946KXI3-F1
#
_entry.id   AF-A0A946KXI3-F1
#
_cell.length_a   1.000
_cell.length_b   1.000
_cell.length_c   1.000
_cell.angle_alpha   90.00
_cell.angle_beta   90.00
_cell.angle_gamma   90.00
#
_symmetry.space_group_name_H-M   'P 1'
#
loop_
_entity.id
_entity.type
_entity.pdbx_description
1 polymer ?
#
loop_
_entity_poly.entity_id
_entity_poly.type
_entity_poly.pdbx_seq_one_letter_code
_entity_poly.pdbx_strand_id
1 'polypeptide(L)' 'MLGAIAGDVLGSVYEFDPIKTKDFELLDPECFFTDDTVMSVAVADSLMNGVDYVESLQTWARKYP' A
#
# COMPACT_ATOMS: atom_id res chain seq x y z
N MET A 1 -7.16 -3.60 -7.62
CA MET A 1 -6.72 -2.84 -6.42
C MET A 1 -6.92 -3.63 -5.13
N LEU A 2 -8.12 -4.12 -4.79
CA LEU A 2 -8.34 -4.83 -3.51
C LEU A 2 -7.34 -5.96 -3.20
N GLY A 3 -7.02 -6.83 -4.16
CA GLY A 3 -6.03 -7.89 -3.95
C GLY A 3 -4.60 -7.38 -3.74
N ALA A 4 -4.23 -6.27 -4.38
CA ALA A 4 -2.92 -5.63 -4.18
C ALA A 4 -2.84 -4.95 -2.80
N ILE A 5 -3.90 -4.25 -2.41
CA ILE A 5 -4.01 -3.63 -1.08
C ILE A 5 -4.02 -4.70 0.02
N ALA A 6 -4.73 -5.80 -0.19
CA ALA A 6 -4.69 -6.94 0.73
C ALA A 6 -3.27 -7.52 0.79
N GLY A 7 -2.61 -7.75 -0.35
CA GLY A 7 -1.23 -8.24 -0.36
C GLY A 7 -0.26 -7.33 0.41
N ASP A 8 -0.40 -6.02 0.24
CA ASP A 8 0.37 -5.01 0.95
C ASP A 8 0.15 -5.08 2.47
N VAL A 9 -1.11 -4.98 2.92
CA VAL A 9 -1.45 -5.01 4.36
C VAL A 9 -1.03 -6.31 5.04
N LEU A 10 -1.27 -7.46 4.41
CA LEU A 10 -0.93 -8.76 4.99
C LEU A 10 0.58 -9.04 4.93
N GLY A 11 1.29 -8.38 4.01
CA GLY A 11 2.74 -8.52 3.84
C GLY A 11 3.56 -7.57 4.72
N SER A 12 2.97 -6.49 5.22
CA SER A 12 3.69 -5.38 5.87
C SER A 12 4.55 -5.82 7.06
N VAL A 13 4.06 -6.77 7.87
CA VAL A 13 4.76 -7.27 9.07
C VAL A 13 6.01 -8.10 8.73
N TYR A 14 6.10 -8.61 7.49
CA TYR A 14 7.20 -9.46 7.03
C TYR A 14 8.23 -8.72 6.16
N GLU A 15 8.08 -7.42 5.95
CA GLU A 15 8.96 -6.63 5.09
C GLU A 15 10.40 -6.57 5.66
N PHE A 16 10.52 -6.34 6.96
CA PHE A 16 11.80 -6.26 7.67
C PHE A 16 12.19 -7.54 8.41
N ASP A 17 11.28 -8.51 8.52
CA ASP A 17 11.53 -9.84 9.09
C ASP A 17 10.94 -10.95 8.21
N PRO A 18 11.62 -11.30 7.10
CA PRO A 18 11.08 -12.23 6.12
C PRO A 18 11.12 -13.69 6.59
N ILE A 19 9.98 -14.37 6.49
CA ILE A 19 9.83 -15.80 6.77
C ILE A 19 9.95 -16.65 5.49
N LYS A 20 10.44 -17.88 5.61
CA LYS A 20 10.56 -18.84 4.48
C LYS A 20 9.49 -19.93 4.48
N THR A 21 8.39 -19.69 5.16
CA THR A 21 7.25 -20.60 5.29
C THR A 21 5.98 -19.97 4.73
N LYS A 22 4.99 -20.81 4.42
CA LYS A 22 3.62 -20.37 4.09
C LYS A 22 2.67 -20.52 5.28
N ASP A 23 3.19 -20.96 6.41
CA ASP A 23 2.49 -21.04 7.68
C ASP A 23 2.71 -19.73 8.43
N PHE A 24 1.75 -18.81 8.29
CA PHE A 24 1.81 -17.47 8.86
C PHE A 24 0.41 -16.99 9.23
N GLU A 25 0.32 -16.09 10.19
CA GLU A 25 -0.95 -15.47 10.57
C GLU A 25 -1.38 -14.51 9.47
N LEU A 26 -2.59 -14.71 8.93
CA LEU A 26 -3.05 -13.93 7.79
C LEU A 26 -3.26 -12.46 8.17
N LEU A 27 -3.79 -12.18 9.37
CA LEU A 27 -4.10 -10.84 9.86
C LEU A 27 -3.47 -10.65 11.23
N ASP A 28 -2.25 -10.11 11.24
CA ASP A 28 -1.59 -9.70 12.47
C ASP A 28 -2.11 -8.32 12.92
N PRO A 29 -2.29 -8.05 14.23
CA PRO A 29 -2.64 -6.71 14.72
C PRO A 29 -1.68 -5.59 14.30
N GLU A 30 -0.44 -5.93 13.96
CA GLU A 30 0.59 -5.02 13.47
C GLU A 30 0.52 -4.82 11.94
N CYS A 31 -0.40 -5.46 11.22
CA CYS A 31 -0.59 -5.22 9.78
C CYS A 31 -1.04 -3.77 9.51
N PHE A 32 -0.42 -3.12 8.52
CA PHE A 32 -0.77 -1.77 8.07
C PHE A 32 -0.56 -1.63 6.57
N PHE A 33 -1.26 -0.68 5.93
CA PHE A 33 -1.02 -0.37 4.52
C PHE A 33 0.28 0.44 4.38
N THR A 34 1.05 0.20 3.32
CA THR A 34 2.33 0.88 3.09
C THR A 34 2.23 1.92 1.98
N ASP A 35 3.38 2.49 1.59
CA ASP A 35 3.49 3.39 0.45
C ASP A 35 3.03 2.74 -0.86
N ASP A 36 3.09 1.41 -1.00
CA ASP A 36 2.54 0.69 -2.16
C ASP A 36 1.04 0.96 -2.34
N THR A 37 0.25 0.86 -1.26
CA THR A 37 -1.18 1.21 -1.30
C THR A 37 -1.37 2.70 -1.54
N VAL A 38 -0.63 3.57 -0.86
CA VAL A 38 -0.77 5.03 -0.97
C VAL A 38 -0.50 5.48 -2.41
N MET A 39 0.60 5.02 -3.02
CA MET A 39 0.99 5.40 -4.39
C MET A 39 0.05 4.78 -5.43
N SER A 40 -0.42 3.55 -5.20
CA SER A 40 -1.44 2.93 -6.07
C SER A 40 -2.75 3.72 -6.06
N VAL A 41 -3.18 4.22 -4.91
CA VAL A 41 -4.36 5.09 -4.79
C VAL A 41 -4.13 6.44 -5.45
N ALA A 42 -2.94 7.03 -5.33
CA ALA A 42 -2.59 8.27 -6.00
C ALA A 42 -2.69 8.16 -7.53
N VAL A 43 -2.19 7.06 -8.12
CA VAL A 43 -2.33 6.80 -9.56
C VAL A 43 -3.81 6.65 -9.94
N ALA A 44 -4.59 5.93 -9.13
CA ALA A 44 -6.02 5.77 -9.37
C ALA A 44 -6.77 7.11 -9.29
N ASP A 45 -6.44 7.95 -8.31
CA ASP A 45 -6.99 9.29 -8.11
C ASP A 45 -6.70 10.20 -9.33
N SER A 46 -5.46 10.21 -9.81
CA SER A 46 -5.07 10.91 -11.05
C SER A 46 -5.92 10.47 -12.24
N LEU A 47 -6.07 9.16 -12.44
CA LEU A 47 -6.85 8.60 -13.56
C LEU A 47 -8.35 8.92 -13.47
N MET A 48 -8.93 8.86 -12.27
CA MET A 48 -10.38 9.06 -12.07
C MET A 48 -10.78 10.53 -12.08
N ASN A 49 -9.92 11.41 -11.57
CA ASN A 49 -10.22 12.84 -11.38
C ASN A 49 -9.52 13.75 -12.39
N GLY A 50 -8.67 13.21 -13.27
CA GLY A 50 -7.95 14.00 -14.28
C GLY A 50 -6.87 14.91 -13.69
N VAL A 51 -6.38 14.60 -12.50
CA VAL A 51 -5.28 15.32 -11.82
C VAL A 51 -3.96 14.87 -12.42
N ASP A 52 -2.97 15.78 -12.54
CA ASP A 52 -1.63 15.40 -13.01
C ASP A 52 -1.00 14.33 -12.09
N TYR A 53 -0.26 13.39 -12.68
CA TYR A 53 0.36 12.30 -11.93
C TYR A 53 1.31 12.80 -10.85
N VAL A 54 2.17 13.77 -11.16
CA VAL A 54 3.15 14.30 -10.20
C VAL A 54 2.43 15.01 -9.06
N GLU A 55 1.39 15.76 -9.37
CA GLU A 55 0.57 16.45 -8.37
C GLU A 55 -0.12 15.45 -7.43
N SER A 56 -0.80 14.43 -7.97
CA SER A 56 -1.51 13.44 -7.15
C SER A 56 -0.52 12.62 -6.30
N LEU A 57 0.56 12.11 -6.89
CA LEU A 57 1.60 11.36 -6.17
C LEU A 57 2.18 12.17 -5.01
N GLN A 58 2.57 13.42 -5.25
CA GLN A 58 3.11 14.28 -4.18
C GLN A 58 2.07 14.60 -3.11
N THR A 59 0.81 14.77 -3.48
CA THR A 59 -0.27 15.05 -2.53
C THR A 59 -0.50 13.87 -1.59
N TRP A 60 -0.61 12.67 -2.16
CA TRP A 60 -0.81 11.45 -1.37
C TRP A 60 0.42 11.10 -0.53
N ALA A 61 1.64 11.20 -1.08
CA ALA A 61 2.88 10.95 -0.34
C ALA A 61 3.07 11.91 0.85
N ARG A 62 2.70 13.19 0.70
CA ARG A 62 2.78 14.15 1.81
C ARG A 62 1.69 13.94 2.86
N LYS A 63 0.55 13.38 2.47
CA LYS A 63 -0.58 13.13 3.35
C LYS A 63 -0.37 11.89 4.23
N TYR A 64 0.37 10.91 3.72
CA TYR A 64 0.72 9.67 4.42
C TYR A 64 2.25 9.49 4.37
N PRO A 65 2.99 10.20 5.24
CA PRO A 65 4.46 10.14 5.29
C PRO A 65 4.99 8.87 5.95
#